data_AF-A0A2E1IY59-F1
#
_entry.id   AF-A0A2E1IY59-F1
#
_cell.length_a   1.000
_cell.length_b   1.000
_cell.length_c   1.000
_cell.angle_alpha   90.00
_cell.angle_beta   90.00
_cell.angle_gamma   90.00
#
_symmetry.space_group_name_H-M   'P 1'
#
loop_
_entity.id
_entity.type
_entity.pdbx_description
1 polymer ?
#
loop_
_entity_poly.entity_id
_entity_poly.type
_entity_poly.pdbx_seq_one_letter_code
_entity_poly.pdbx_strand_id
1 'polypeptide(L)' 'MKIMELRKMAEKKLTNQFDIREFHDVVLWSGSVPLDILEENVMEWIDDQK' A
#
# COMPACT_ATOMS: atom_id res chain seq x y z
N MET A 1 -14.10 -3.45 -2.11
CA MET A 1 -13.00 -4.31 -2.60
C MET A 1 -11.74 -3.92 -1.84
N LYS A 2 -11.08 -4.87 -1.18
CA LYS A 2 -10.04 -4.65 -0.15
C LYS A 2 -8.86 -3.77 -0.61
N ILE A 3 -8.40 -3.89 -1.85
CA ILE A 3 -7.30 -3.07 -2.41
C ILE A 3 -7.65 -1.57 -2.41
N MET A 4 -8.91 -1.21 -2.66
CA MET A 4 -9.34 0.19 -2.63
C MET A 4 -9.32 0.77 -1.21
N GLU A 5 -9.53 -0.06 -0.19
CA GLU A 5 -9.46 0.36 1.22
C GLU A 5 -8.01 0.60 1.64
N LEU A 6 -7.10 -0.30 1.27
CA LEU A 6 -5.66 -0.14 1.50
C LEU A 6 -5.13 1.14 0.85
N ARG A 7 -5.55 1.40 -0.39
CA ARG A 7 -5.21 2.65 -1.09
C ARG A 7 -5.68 3.89 -0.33
N LYS A 8 -6.96 3.92 0.09
CA LYS A 8 -7.50 5.06 0.87
C LYS A 8 -6.78 5.23 2.20
N MET A 9 -6.37 4.14 2.84
CA MET A 9 -5.59 4.18 4.07
C MET A 9 -4.21 4.80 3.83
N ALA A 10 -3.51 4.37 2.78
CA ALA A 10 -2.22 4.91 2.37
C ALA A 10 -2.31 6.40 2.04
N GLU A 11 -3.29 6.80 1.22
CA GLU A 11 -3.56 8.20 0.88
C GLU A 11 -3.78 9.05 2.15
N LYS A 12 -4.51 8.53 3.13
CA LYS A 12 -4.77 9.23 4.40
C LYS A 12 -3.55 9.32 5.32
N LYS A 13 -2.70 8.29 5.35
CA LYS A 13 -1.50 8.27 6.21
C LYS A 13 -0.37 9.10 5.63
N LEU A 14 -0.11 8.99 4.32
CA LEU A 14 1.01 9.65 3.66
C LEU A 14 0.66 11.04 3.14
N THR A 15 -0.62 11.36 2.90
CA THR A 15 -1.11 12.67 2.43
C THR A 15 -0.25 13.22 1.27
N ASN A 16 0.71 14.12 1.54
CA ASN A 16 1.60 14.72 0.52
C ASN A 16 2.72 13.79 0.05
N GLN A 17 3.03 12.71 0.78
CA GLN A 17 4.06 11.73 0.45
C GLN A 17 3.50 10.51 -0.30
N PHE A 18 2.19 10.48 -0.54
CA PHE A 18 1.57 9.36 -1.25
C PHE A 18 1.89 9.42 -2.75
N ASP A 19 2.64 8.43 -3.25
CA ASP A 19 2.78 8.17 -4.70
C ASP A 19 1.99 6.91 -5.09
N ILE A 20 1.05 7.07 -6.03
CA ILE A 20 0.24 5.98 -6.57
C ILE A 20 1.08 4.96 -7.35
N ARG A 21 2.21 5.37 -7.94
CA ARG A 21 3.12 4.49 -8.66
C ARG A 21 3.81 3.53 -7.70
N GLU A 22 4.34 4.06 -6.60
CA GLU A 22 4.92 3.23 -5.53
C GLU A 22 3.90 2.30 -4.91
N PHE A 23 2.67 2.77 -4.67
CA PHE A 23 1.60 1.91 -4.19
C PHE A 23 1.34 0.73 -5.15
N HIS A 24 1.27 0.99 -6.46
CA HIS A 24 1.11 -0.08 -7.45
C HIS A 24 2.33 -0.99 -7.51
N ASP A 25 3.55 -0.45 -7.36
CA ASP A 25 4.76 -1.26 -7.31
C ASP A 25 4.74 -2.21 -6.12
N VAL A 26 4.34 -1.77 -4.92
CA VAL A 26 4.18 -2.63 -3.73
C VAL A 26 3.15 -3.74 -4.00
N VAL A 27 2.01 -3.40 -4.61
CA VAL A 27 0.93 -4.35 -4.93
C VAL A 27 1.36 -5.37 -5.99
N LEU A 28 2.10 -4.94 -7.01
CA LEU A 28 2.51 -5.79 -8.14
C LEU A 28 3.78 -6.59 -7.85
N TRP A 29 4.73 -6.01 -7.12
CA TRP A 29 6.00 -6.64 -6.74
C TRP A 29 5.80 -7.89 -5.89
N SER A 30 4.82 -7.83 -5.00
CA SER A 30 4.45 -8.95 -4.13
C SER A 30 3.91 -10.15 -4.91
N GLY A 31 3.52 -9.98 -6.18
CA GLY A 31 2.86 -11.03 -6.97
C GLY A 31 1.48 -11.39 -6.41
N SER A 32 1.00 -12.61 -6.70
CA SER A 32 -0.28 -13.10 -6.16
C SER A 32 -0.12 -13.57 -4.71
N VAL A 33 -0.06 -12.61 -3.78
CA VAL A 33 -0.09 -12.87 -2.34
C VAL A 33 -1.51 -12.82 -1.78
N PRO A 34 -1.79 -13.50 -0.66
CA PRO A 34 -3.02 -13.31 0.10
C PRO A 34 -3.22 -11.83 0.48
N LEU A 35 -4.48 -11.42 0.62
CA LEU A 35 -4.82 -10.03 0.97
C LEU A 35 -4.21 -9.58 2.30
N ASP A 36 -4.04 -10.49 3.24
CA ASP A 36 -3.48 -10.19 4.57
C ASP A 36 -1.98 -9.82 4.47
N ILE A 37 -1.23 -10.53 3.64
CA ILE A 37 0.18 -10.22 3.35
C ILE A 37 0.30 -8.91 2.56
N LEU A 38 -0.62 -8.66 1.62
CA LEU A 38 -0.65 -7.40 0.91
C LEU A 38 -0.88 -6.21 1.85
N GLU A 39 -1.74 -6.39 2.86
CA GLU A 39 -2.00 -5.37 3.89
C GLU A 39 -0.75 -5.11 4.74
N GLU A 40 -0.02 -6.15 5.14
CA GLU A 40 1.28 -6.01 5.84
C GLU A 40 2.31 -5.27 4.98
N ASN A 41 2.50 -5.66 3.72
CA ASN A 41 3.47 -5.01 2.82
C ASN A 41 3.16 -3.52 2.60
N VAL A 42 1.87 -3.17 2.44
CA VAL A 42 1.45 -1.77 2.30
C VAL A 42 1.68 -1.00 3.60
N MET A 43 1.45 -1.63 4.75
CA MET A 43 1.70 -1.01 6.06
C MET A 43 3.18 -0.76 6.32
N GLU A 44 4.05 -1.73 5.99
CA GLU A 44 5.50 -1.57 6.05
C GLU A 44 5.97 -0.45 5.13
N TRP A 45 5.54 -0.43 3.87
CA TRP A 45 5.86 0.66 2.96
C TRP A 45 5.40 2.03 3.48
N ILE A 46 4.20 2.13 4.06
CA ILE A 46 3.73 3.40 4.64
C ILE A 46 4.62 3.84 5.82
N ASP A 47 5.07 2.90 6.66
CA ASP A 47 5.92 3.22 7.80
C ASP A 47 7.36 3.59 7.36
N ASP A 48 7.85 3.04 6.25
CA ASP A 48 9.12 3.44 5.62
C ASP A 48 9.08 4.85 4.99
N GLN A 49 7.90 5.32 4.59
CA GLN A 49 7.67 6.64 3.96
C GLN A 49 7.33 7.76 4.95
N LYS A 50 7.19 7.46 6.24
CA LYS A 50 7.01 8.48 7.29
C LYS A 50 8.32 9.14 7.68
#